data_AF-A0A355KTG5-F1
#
_entry.id   AF-A0A355KTG5-F1
#
_cell.length_a   1.000
_cell.length_b   1.000
_cell.length_c   1.000
_cell.angle_alpha   90.00
_cell.angle_beta   90.00
_cell.angle_gamma   90.00
#
_symmetry.space_group_name_H-M   'P 1'
#
loop_
_entity.id
_entity.type
_entity.pdbx_description
1 polymer ?
#
loop_
_entity_poly.entity_id
_entity_poly.type
_entity_poly.pdbx_seq_one_letter_code
_entity_poly.pdbx_strand_id
1 'polypeptide(L)' 'MNEVIKAILERQTIRSYKKEQITDEQLDLLMQAAKKAPSGRNMQPCHVRFIQNKEMLDQMNTDFKELVGYDT' A
#
# COMPACT_ATOMS: atom_id res chain seq x y z
N MET A 1 -21.36 15.73 2.82
CA MET A 1 -20.68 14.43 3.02
C MET A 1 -19.45 14.68 3.87
N ASN A 2 -19.13 13.86 4.86
CA ASN A 2 -17.88 14.04 5.61
C ASN A 2 -16.67 13.57 4.78
N GLU A 3 -15.47 13.96 5.18
CA GLU A 3 -14.23 13.64 4.45
C GLU A 3 -13.99 12.13 4.33
N VAL A 4 -14.39 11.34 5.32
CA VAL A 4 -14.20 9.87 5.32
C VAL A 4 -15.04 9.20 4.24
N ILE A 5 -16.34 9.51 4.17
CA ILE A 5 -17.23 8.94 3.16
C ILE A 5 -16.83 9.42 1.76
N LYS A 6 -16.42 10.69 1.63
CA LYS A 6 -15.93 11.24 0.37
C LYS A 6 -14.69 10.48 -0.13
N ALA A 7 -13.69 10.29 0.73
CA ALA A 7 -12.46 9.56 0.39
C ALA A 7 -12.73 8.12 -0.07
N ILE A 8 -13.72 7.44 0.53
CA ILE A 8 -14.09 6.07 0.14
C ILE A 8 -14.74 6.05 -1.25
N LEU A 9 -15.66 6.96 -1.53
CA LEU A 9 -16.42 6.98 -2.79
C LEU A 9 -15.62 7.50 -3.98
N GLU A 10 -14.68 8.42 -3.76
CA GLU A 10 -13.84 9.00 -4.82
C GLU A 10 -12.58 8.18 -5.14
N ARG A 11 -12.30 7.11 -4.38
CA ARG A 11 -11.11 6.26 -4.54
C ARG A 11 -11.04 5.63 -5.93
N GLN A 12 -9.92 5.82 -6.62
CA GLN A 12 -9.58 5.14 -7.88
C GLN A 12 -8.28 4.35 -7.79
N THR A 13 -8.09 3.38 -8.69
CA THR A 13 -6.82 2.67 -8.83
C THR A 13 -5.83 3.53 -9.62
N ILE A 14 -4.71 3.88 -9.00
CA ILE A 14 -3.63 4.64 -9.63
C ILE A 14 -2.56 3.66 -10.11
N ARG A 15 -2.03 3.86 -11.31
CA ARG A 15 -0.94 3.04 -11.90
C ARG A 15 0.24 3.84 -12.45
N SER A 16 0.22 5.16 -12.26
CA SER A 16 1.29 6.06 -12.65
C SER A 16 1.61 6.96 -11.46
N TYR A 17 2.88 6.97 -11.06
CA TYR A 17 3.34 7.60 -9.82
C TYR A 17 4.50 8.54 -10.09
N LYS A 18 4.65 9.55 -9.22
CA LYS A 18 5.84 10.40 -9.22
C LYS A 18 7.04 9.60 -8.71
N LYS A 19 8.25 10.06 -9.07
CA LYS A 19 9.52 9.51 -8.55
C LYS A 19 9.79 9.91 -7.09
N GLU A 20 9.07 10.90 -6.60
CA GLU A 20 9.18 11.41 -5.24
C GLU A 20 8.68 10.35 -4.24
N GLN A 21 9.49 10.09 -3.22
CA GLN A 21 9.14 9.17 -2.14
C GLN A 21 8.31 9.89 -1.09
N ILE A 22 7.43 9.15 -0.40
CA ILE A 22 6.69 9.68 0.74
C ILE A 22 7.65 10.07 1.88
N THR A 23 7.25 11.04 2.70
CA THR A 23 8.02 11.45 3.87
C THR A 23 7.89 10.43 5.00
N ASP A 24 8.78 10.51 6.00
CA ASP A 24 8.74 9.64 7.18
C ASP A 24 7.44 9.84 7.99
N GLU A 25 6.92 11.07 8.06
CA GLU A 25 5.66 11.36 8.75
C GLU A 25 4.46 10.73 8.03
N GLN A 26 4.46 10.75 6.70
CA GLN A 26 3.43 10.09 5.90
C GLN A 26 3.50 8.56 6.07
N LEU A 27 4.71 8.02 6.09
CA LEU A 27 4.93 6.59 6.32
C LEU A 27 4.45 6.16 7.71
N ASP A 28 4.78 6.91 8.76
CA ASP A 28 4.33 6.63 10.13
C ASP A 28 2.80 6.69 10.24
N LEU A 29 2.16 7.69 9.62
CA LEU A 29 0.71 7.79 9.57
C LEU A 29 0.06 6.53 8.94
N LEU A 30 0.63 6.02 7.85
CA LEU A 30 0.15 4.78 7.22
C LEU A 30 0.36 3.56 8.12
N MET A 31 1.50 3.48 8.82
CA MET A 31 1.75 2.40 9.79
C MET A 31 0.75 2.43 10.95
N GLN A 32 0.45 3.61 11.49
CA GLN A 32 -0.56 3.78 12.53
C GLN A 32 -1.94 3.35 12.05
N ALA A 33 -2.35 3.79 10.86
CA ALA A 33 -3.63 3.41 10.26
C ALA A 33 -3.74 1.88 10.08
N ALA A 34 -2.68 1.24 9.56
CA ALA A 34 -2.62 -0.21 9.38
C ALA A 34 -2.77 -0.98 10.72
N LYS A 35 -2.09 -0.53 11.77
CA LYS A 35 -2.18 -1.14 13.12
C LYS A 35 -3.55 -1.01 13.76
N LYS A 36 -4.30 0.05 13.42
CA LYS A 36 -5.63 0.32 13.98
C LYS A 36 -6.76 -0.37 13.22
N ALA A 37 -6.46 -1.10 12.15
CA ALA A 37 -7.44 -1.93 11.47
C ALA A 37 -8.02 -2.98 12.44
N PRO A 38 -9.34 -3.25 12.39
CA PRO A 38 -9.96 -4.22 13.27
C PRO A 38 -9.40 -5.63 13.02
N SER A 39 -9.27 -6.41 14.08
CA SER A 39 -8.92 -7.84 13.97
C SER A 39 -9.81 -8.67 14.89
N GLY A 40 -10.16 -9.87 14.43
CA GLY A 40 -10.97 -10.80 15.20
C GLY A 40 -10.30 -11.09 16.54
N ARG A 41 -11.02 -10.90 17.65
CA ARG A 41 -10.52 -11.09 19.02
C ARG A 41 -9.22 -10.32 19.32
N ASN A 42 -8.97 -9.21 18.62
CA ASN A 42 -7.72 -8.43 18.72
C ASN A 42 -6.43 -9.25 18.47
N MET A 43 -6.51 -10.34 17.72
CA MET A 43 -5.36 -11.22 17.46
C MET A 43 -4.26 -10.55 16.63
N GLN A 44 -4.60 -9.47 15.89
CA GLN A 44 -3.69 -8.74 15.03
C GLN A 44 -2.82 -9.65 14.12
N PRO A 45 -3.42 -10.63 13.41
CA PRO A 45 -2.65 -11.58 12.60
C PRO A 45 -2.08 -10.95 11.32
N CYS A 46 -2.47 -9.72 10.99
CA CYS A 46 -2.08 -9.04 9.76
C CYS A 46 -0.63 -8.59 9.85
N HIS A 47 0.21 -9.08 8.93
CA HIS A 47 1.56 -8.57 8.73
C HIS A 47 1.56 -7.56 7.59
N VAL A 48 1.81 -6.30 7.94
CA VAL A 48 2.01 -5.23 6.95
C VAL A 48 3.50 -4.94 6.83
N ARG A 49 3.96 -4.77 5.58
CA ARG A 49 5.34 -4.42 5.25
C ARG A 49 5.32 -3.20 4.35
N PHE A 50 6.13 -2.21 4.69
CA PHE A 50 6.36 -1.03 3.86
C PHE A 50 7.73 -1.17 3.23
N ILE A 51 7.78 -1.31 1.91
CA ILE A 51 9.00 -1.55 1.16
C ILE A 51 9.29 -0.30 0.33
N GLN A 52 10.40 0.38 0.64
CA GLN A 52 10.87 1.55 -0.11
C GLN A 52 12.15 1.24 -0.93
N ASN A 53 12.77 0.08 -0.71
CA ASN A 53 13.93 -0.36 -1.48
C ASN A 53 13.51 -0.61 -2.93
N LYS A 54 14.07 0.18 -3.84
CA LYS A 54 13.70 0.15 -5.26
C LYS A 54 14.06 -1.18 -5.94
N GLU A 55 15.25 -1.71 -5.68
CA GLU A 55 15.70 -2.98 -6.29
C GLU A 55 14.78 -4.14 -5.91
N MET A 56 14.35 -4.18 -4.65
CA MET A 56 13.40 -5.18 -4.17
C MET A 56 12.03 -5.06 -4.84
N LEU A 57 11.53 -3.82 -5.01
CA LEU A 57 10.27 -3.57 -5.72
C LEU A 57 10.35 -3.95 -7.20
N ASP A 58 11.46 -3.63 -7.87
CA ASP A 58 11.70 -3.96 -9.26
C ASP A 58 11.80 -5.48 -9.46
N GLN A 59 12.43 -6.19 -8.53
CA GLN A 59 12.48 -7.65 -8.53
C GLN A 59 11.09 -8.26 -8.36
N MET A 60 10.32 -7.81 -7.36
CA MET A 60 8.94 -8.31 -7.14
C MET A 60 8.04 -8.12 -8.36
N ASN A 61 8.19 -6.99 -9.06
CA ASN A 61 7.44 -6.71 -10.27
C ASN A 61 7.83 -7.66 -11.42
N THR A 62 9.13 -7.91 -11.58
CA THR A 62 9.64 -8.87 -12.56
C THR A 62 9.13 -10.28 -12.27
N ASP A 63 9.29 -10.77 -11.03
CA ASP A 63 8.83 -12.09 -10.61
C ASP A 63 7.33 -12.29 -10.86
N PHE A 64 6.53 -11.25 -10.57
CA PHE A 64 5.09 -11.31 -10.81
C PHE A 64 4.78 -11.41 -12.31
N LYS A 65 5.42 -10.60 -13.15
CA LYS A 65 5.22 -10.63 -14.62
C LYS A 65 5.67 -11.93 -15.25
N GLU A 66 6.74 -12.55 -14.75
CA GLU A 66 7.16 -13.88 -15.20
C GLU A 66 6.11 -14.95 -14.87
N LEU A 67 5.40 -14.82 -13.75
CA LEU A 67 4.34 -15.74 -13.34
C LEU A 67 3.05 -15.56 -14.15
N VAL A 68 2.61 -14.31 -14.39
CA VAL A 68 1.27 -14.02 -14.93
C VAL A 68 1.25 -13.48 -16.37
N GLY A 69 2.41 -13.15 -16.93
CA GLY A 69 2.55 -12.55 -18.26
C GLY A 69 2.73 -11.02 -18.24
N TYR A 70 3.40 -10.50 -19.27
CA TYR A 70 3.79 -9.08 -19.39
C TYR A 70 2.66 -8.14 -19.85
N ASP A 71 1.54 -8.70 -20.29
CA ASP A 71 0.35 -7.95 -20.70
C ASP A 71 -0.54 -7.54 -19.49
N THR A 72 -0.09 -7.83 -18.27
CA THR A 72 -0.72 -7.44 -16.99
C THR A 72 -0.10 -6.18 -16.39
#